data_AF-A0A514ZY32-F1
#
_entry.id   AF-A0A514ZY32-F1
#
_cell.length_a   1.000
_cell.length_b   1.000
_cell.length_c   1.000
_cell.angle_alpha   90.00
_cell.angle_beta   90.00
_cell.angle_gamma   90.00
#
_symmetry.space_group_name_H-M   'P 1'
#
loop_
_entity.id
_entity.type
_entity.pdbx_description
1 polymer ?
#
loop_
_entity_poly.entity_id
_entity_poly.type
_entity_poly.pdbx_seq_one_letter_code
_entity_poly.pdbx_strand_id
1 'polypeptide(L)'
;MQRENPTIKFVAINGDEYRQYHPRATELNEEYGQDAPKYTQPFSNTLVEYLKAECLRLRCNFIIEGTMRTYAVIERTAQEIKQAGFRCEAHALAIHRQDSLLGVFQRFESDKQRTGVGRFSPIAVHDEAYRQIPLNLAKAEDEKLFDRIVVYTRQPDGQLTMGLERTGDQLEPANFNREFDRLRQPIFDQIFYHQQWLALLELAQTRNETNDDYLKQIDAFVQLFSV
;
A
#
# COMPACT_ATOMS: atom_id res chain seq x y z
N MET A 1 31.45 -18.70 -2.20
CA MET A 1 30.51 -19.58 -1.47
C MET A 1 29.31 -18.76 -1.05
N GLN A 2 28.24 -18.77 -1.84
CA GLN A 2 26.96 -18.21 -1.44
C GLN A 2 26.41 -19.08 -0.30
N ARG A 3 26.25 -18.50 0.89
CA ARG A 3 25.48 -19.12 1.95
C ARG A 3 24.02 -18.98 1.55
N GLU A 4 23.45 -20.01 0.94
CA GLU A 4 22.00 -20.14 0.87
C GLU A 4 21.47 -20.10 2.31
N ASN A 5 20.58 -19.15 2.59
CA ASN A 5 19.86 -19.09 3.86
C ASN A 5 18.50 -19.77 3.63
N PRO A 6 18.36 -21.07 3.92
CA PRO A 6 17.25 -21.91 3.44
C PRO A 6 15.87 -21.51 3.98
N THR A 7 15.79 -20.55 4.91
CA THR A 7 14.53 -20.04 5.48
C THR A 7 13.97 -18.83 4.73
N ILE A 8 14.79 -18.04 4.03
CA ILE A 8 14.36 -16.80 3.38
C ILE A 8 14.13 -17.08 1.89
N LYS A 9 12.88 -17.38 1.53
CA LYS A 9 12.48 -17.63 0.12
C LYS A 9 12.52 -16.36 -0.74
N PHE A 10 12.38 -15.19 -0.12
CA PHE A 10 12.43 -13.88 -0.77
C PHE A 10 12.81 -12.78 0.23
N VAL A 11 13.31 -11.65 -0.27
CA VAL A 11 13.55 -10.43 0.50
C VAL A 11 12.34 -9.50 0.37
N ALA A 12 11.75 -9.09 1.49
CA ALA A 12 10.72 -8.05 1.50
C ALA A 12 11.37 -6.66 1.50
N ILE A 13 11.04 -5.83 0.51
CA ILE A 13 11.54 -4.47 0.36
C ILE A 13 10.39 -3.51 0.62
N ASN A 14 10.37 -2.90 1.80
CA ASN A 14 9.34 -1.97 2.24
C ASN A 14 9.97 -0.65 2.69
N GLY A 15 9.85 0.40 1.86
CA GLY A 15 10.44 1.70 2.17
C GLY A 15 9.94 2.31 3.48
N ASP A 16 8.71 2.00 3.89
CA ASP A 16 8.10 2.48 5.14
C ASP A 16 8.84 2.03 6.36
N GLU A 17 9.31 0.79 6.38
CA GLU A 17 10.08 0.23 7.48
C GLU A 17 11.47 0.85 7.59
N TYR A 18 11.99 1.46 6.52
CA TYR A 18 13.35 1.97 6.51
C TYR A 18 13.50 3.37 7.08
N ARG A 19 12.41 4.13 7.19
CA ARG A 19 12.46 5.52 7.68
C ARG A 19 12.99 5.63 9.11
N GLN A 20 12.71 4.63 9.94
CA GLN A 20 13.22 4.56 11.32
C GLN A 20 14.74 4.45 11.41
N TYR A 21 15.41 3.99 10.34
CA TYR A 21 16.87 3.91 10.27
C TYR A 21 17.52 5.22 9.82
N HIS A 22 16.75 6.28 9.55
CA HIS A 22 17.32 7.59 9.27
C HIS A 22 18.13 8.06 10.49
N PRO A 23 19.39 8.54 10.34
CA PRO A 23 20.22 8.94 11.47
C PRO A 23 19.58 9.98 12.40
N ARG A 24 18.66 10.79 11.84
CA ARG A 24 17.90 11.84 12.53
C ARG A 24 16.41 11.52 12.68
N ALA A 25 16.01 10.24 12.66
CA ALA A 25 14.60 9.86 12.65
C ALA A 25 13.81 10.45 13.83
N THR A 26 14.36 10.36 15.05
CA THR A 26 13.73 10.91 16.26
C THR A 26 13.56 12.43 16.16
N GLU A 27 14.63 13.14 15.81
CA GLU A 27 14.63 14.61 15.68
C GLU A 27 13.61 15.08 14.64
N LEU A 28 13.53 14.42 13.49
CA LEU A 28 12.56 14.76 12.44
C LEU A 28 11.12 14.52 12.90
N ASN A 29 10.88 13.47 13.69
CA ASN A 29 9.55 13.20 14.24
C ASN A 29 9.16 14.24 15.29
N GLU A 30 10.08 14.69 16.14
CA GLU A 30 9.84 15.73 17.13
C GLU A 30 9.60 17.10 16.47
N GLU A 31 10.38 17.43 15.43
CA GLU A 31 10.30 18.72 14.74
C GLU A 31 9.10 18.83 13.79
N TYR A 32 8.80 17.76 13.04
CA TYR A 32 7.81 17.80 11.95
C TYR A 32 6.58 16.93 12.19
N GLY A 33 6.56 16.08 13.21
CA GLY A 33 5.41 15.24 13.55
C GLY A 33 4.90 14.42 12.36
N GLN A 34 3.65 14.66 11.94
CA GLN A 34 3.02 13.96 10.83
C GLN A 34 3.70 14.24 9.47
N ASP A 35 4.47 15.34 9.34
CA ASP A 35 5.19 15.71 8.13
C ASP A 35 6.61 15.11 8.03
N ALA A 36 7.10 14.46 9.10
CA ALA A 36 8.40 13.78 9.11
C ALA A 36 8.64 12.79 7.94
N PRO A 37 7.61 12.06 7.43
CA PRO A 37 7.76 11.21 6.25
C PRO A 37 8.28 11.94 5.00
N LYS A 38 7.99 13.24 4.82
CA LYS A 38 8.48 14.03 3.68
C LYS A 38 10.01 14.16 3.69
N TYR A 39 10.60 14.29 4.87
CA TYR A 39 12.05 14.46 5.06
C TYR A 39 12.81 13.13 5.06
N THR A 40 12.17 12.05 5.50
CA THR A 40 12.77 10.70 5.48
C THR A 40 12.58 9.96 4.16
N GLN A 41 11.71 10.46 3.27
CA GLN A 41 11.42 9.83 1.97
C GLN A 41 12.65 9.63 1.09
N PRO A 42 13.55 10.63 0.90
CA PRO A 42 14.73 10.44 0.06
C PRO A 42 15.63 9.32 0.57
N PHE A 43 15.87 9.27 1.88
CA PHE A 43 16.66 8.23 2.53
C PHE A 43 16.05 6.84 2.35
N SER A 44 14.75 6.71 2.60
CA SER A 44 14.01 5.45 2.41
C SER A 44 14.09 4.97 0.96
N ASN A 45 13.92 5.88 -0.02
CA ASN A 45 14.03 5.56 -1.44
C ASN A 45 15.42 5.05 -1.81
N THR A 46 16.49 5.67 -1.27
CA THR A 46 17.86 5.20 -1.50
C THR A 46 18.07 3.77 -1.01
N LEU A 47 17.50 3.41 0.16
CA LEU A 47 17.60 2.05 0.68
C LEU A 47 16.80 1.04 -0.14
N VAL A 48 15.61 1.40 -0.62
CA VAL A 48 14.82 0.56 -1.54
C VAL A 48 15.60 0.28 -2.82
N GLU A 49 16.16 1.31 -3.45
CA GLU A 49 16.93 1.17 -4.69
C GLU A 49 18.21 0.34 -4.48
N TYR A 50 18.92 0.57 -3.37
CA TYR A 50 20.09 -0.23 -3.00
C TYR A 50 19.75 -1.71 -2.80
N LEU A 51 18.71 -2.00 -2.01
CA LEU A 51 18.30 -3.39 -1.74
C LEU A 51 17.82 -4.09 -3.01
N LYS A 52 17.06 -3.42 -3.88
CA LYS A 52 16.69 -3.95 -5.19
C LYS A 52 17.94 -4.29 -6.00
N ALA A 53 18.89 -3.37 -6.11
CA ALA A 53 20.13 -3.61 -6.87
C ALA A 53 20.93 -4.81 -6.31
N GLU A 54 21.02 -4.93 -4.98
CA GLU A 54 21.67 -6.07 -4.33
C GLU A 54 20.92 -7.39 -4.55
N CYS A 55 19.59 -7.38 -4.51
CA CYS A 55 18.78 -8.55 -4.83
C CYS A 55 18.99 -9.01 -6.28
N LEU A 56 19.01 -8.07 -7.23
CA LEU A 56 19.32 -8.35 -8.64
C LEU A 56 20.73 -8.94 -8.79
N ARG A 57 21.73 -8.34 -8.14
CA ARG A 57 23.14 -8.77 -8.18
C ARG A 57 23.34 -10.16 -7.57
N LEU A 58 22.70 -10.42 -6.43
CA LEU A 58 22.82 -11.68 -5.68
C LEU A 58 21.89 -12.78 -6.19
N ARG A 59 20.99 -12.45 -7.13
CA ARG A 59 19.99 -13.36 -7.71
C ARG A 59 19.04 -13.98 -6.69
N CYS A 60 18.59 -13.20 -5.69
CA CYS A 60 17.55 -13.65 -4.77
C CYS A 60 16.17 -13.14 -5.18
N ASN A 61 15.11 -13.90 -4.87
CA ASN A 61 13.75 -13.43 -5.06
C ASN A 61 13.46 -12.28 -4.11
N PHE A 62 12.62 -11.33 -4.51
CA PHE A 62 12.23 -10.21 -3.67
C PHE A 62 10.83 -9.71 -4.01
N ILE A 63 10.22 -9.01 -3.06
CA ILE A 63 8.94 -8.32 -3.23
C ILE A 63 9.18 -6.86 -2.88
N ILE A 64 8.84 -5.94 -3.79
CA ILE A 64 8.88 -4.50 -3.52
C ILE A 64 7.46 -4.04 -3.21
N GLU A 65 7.27 -3.48 -2.01
CA GLU A 65 6.03 -2.80 -1.63
C GLU A 65 5.89 -1.49 -2.44
N GLY A 66 4.67 -1.22 -2.90
CA GLY A 66 4.37 0.04 -3.54
C GLY A 66 2.88 0.18 -3.85
N THR A 67 2.49 1.40 -4.18
CA THR A 67 1.07 1.76 -4.40
C THR A 67 0.61 1.63 -5.86
N MET A 68 1.51 1.27 -6.78
CA MET A 68 1.27 1.29 -8.23
C MET A 68 0.60 2.59 -8.74
N ARG A 69 0.90 3.73 -8.12
CA ARG A 69 0.29 5.03 -8.45
C ARG A 69 0.91 5.66 -9.71
N THR A 70 2.23 5.58 -9.85
CA THR A 70 2.98 6.31 -10.89
C THR A 70 3.53 5.35 -11.93
N TYR A 71 3.00 5.41 -13.15
CA TYR A 71 3.36 4.48 -14.22
C TYR A 71 4.86 4.44 -14.53
N ALA A 72 5.53 5.60 -14.64
CA ALA A 72 6.95 5.66 -14.96
C ALA A 72 7.84 4.91 -13.94
N VAL A 73 7.42 4.84 -12.66
CA VAL A 73 8.13 4.08 -11.63
C VAL A 73 7.91 2.57 -11.82
N ILE A 74 6.67 2.17 -12.15
CA ILE A 74 6.30 0.78 -12.44
C ILE A 74 7.10 0.27 -13.65
N GLU A 75 7.06 1.02 -14.74
CA GLU A 75 7.74 0.70 -16.01
C GLU A 75 9.25 0.55 -15.80
N ARG A 76 9.90 1.57 -15.23
CA ARG A 76 11.35 1.54 -14.96
C ARG A 76 11.74 0.32 -14.13
N THR A 77 10.99 0.07 -13.05
CA THR A 77 11.30 -1.04 -12.13
C THR A 77 11.13 -2.39 -12.82
N ALA A 78 10.03 -2.60 -13.55
CA ALA A 78 9.79 -3.85 -14.27
C ALA A 78 10.84 -4.10 -15.37
N GLN A 79 11.24 -3.05 -16.11
CA GLN A 79 12.26 -3.16 -17.15
C GLN A 79 13.63 -3.54 -16.56
N GLU A 80 14.07 -2.90 -15.47
CA GLU A 80 15.33 -3.25 -14.80
C GLU A 80 15.34 -4.72 -14.32
N ILE A 81 14.23 -5.19 -13.76
CA ILE A 81 14.07 -6.58 -13.30
C ILE A 81 14.17 -7.56 -14.48
N LYS A 82 13.45 -7.29 -15.58
CA LYS A 82 13.47 -8.14 -16.77
C LYS A 82 14.82 -8.14 -17.47
N GLN A 83 15.48 -6.98 -17.56
CA GLN A 83 16.84 -6.87 -18.12
C GLN A 83 17.86 -7.68 -17.31
N ALA A 84 17.68 -7.81 -16.00
CA ALA A 84 18.48 -8.68 -15.14
C ALA A 84 18.12 -10.18 -15.27
N GLY A 85 17.17 -10.54 -16.15
CA GLY A 85 16.75 -11.90 -16.44
C GLY A 85 15.87 -12.53 -15.36
N PHE A 86 15.13 -11.73 -14.60
CA PHE A 86 14.15 -12.22 -13.62
C PHE A 86 12.77 -12.32 -14.25
N ARG A 87 11.96 -13.25 -13.72
CA ARG A 87 10.51 -13.20 -13.87
C ARG A 87 9.98 -12.02 -13.05
N CYS A 88 9.15 -11.18 -13.65
CA CYS A 88 8.55 -10.01 -13.02
C CYS A 88 7.03 -10.20 -12.92
N GLU A 89 6.51 -10.20 -11.69
CA GLU A 89 5.06 -10.34 -11.43
C GLU A 89 4.51 -9.08 -10.76
N ALA A 90 3.24 -8.78 -11.01
CA ALA A 90 2.48 -7.73 -10.34
C ALA A 90 1.40 -8.36 -9.46
N HIS A 91 1.38 -7.99 -8.18
CA HIS A 91 0.34 -8.40 -7.24
C HIS A 91 -0.36 -7.15 -6.70
N ALA A 92 -1.67 -7.03 -6.92
CA ALA A 92 -2.45 -5.86 -6.53
C ALA A 92 -3.63 -6.24 -5.64
N LEU A 93 -4.04 -5.30 -4.78
CA LEU A 93 -5.22 -5.45 -3.93
C LEU A 93 -6.38 -4.60 -4.46
N ALA A 94 -7.51 -5.24 -4.76
CA ALA A 94 -8.78 -4.62 -5.13
C ALA A 94 -9.73 -4.60 -3.92
N ILE A 95 -9.43 -3.72 -2.96
CA ILE A 95 -10.22 -3.57 -1.72
C ILE A 95 -11.22 -2.44 -1.90
N HIS A 96 -12.44 -2.60 -1.36
CA HIS A 96 -13.42 -1.52 -1.33
C HIS A 96 -12.85 -0.27 -0.63
N ARG A 97 -13.20 0.92 -1.13
CA ARG A 97 -12.60 2.18 -0.68
C ARG A 97 -12.75 2.38 0.82
N GLN A 98 -13.91 2.06 1.38
CA GLN A 98 -14.22 2.31 2.79
C GLN A 98 -13.47 1.34 3.71
N ASP A 99 -13.29 0.08 3.29
CA ASP A 99 -12.46 -0.89 4.02
C ASP A 99 -11.00 -0.45 4.06
N SER A 100 -10.49 0.04 2.93
CA SER A 100 -9.11 0.52 2.82
C SER A 100 -8.88 1.78 3.67
N LEU A 101 -9.80 2.75 3.62
CA LEU A 101 -9.72 3.97 4.43
C LEU A 101 -9.88 3.68 5.92
N LEU A 102 -10.80 2.80 6.32
CA LEU A 102 -10.92 2.40 7.71
C LEU A 102 -9.58 1.85 8.24
N GLY A 103 -8.90 1.00 7.45
CA GLY A 103 -7.57 0.50 7.78
C GLY A 103 -6.50 1.59 7.92
N VAL A 104 -6.56 2.67 7.12
CA VAL A 104 -5.65 3.82 7.25
C VAL A 104 -5.83 4.51 8.60
N PHE A 105 -7.07 4.76 9.03
CA PHE A 105 -7.36 5.43 10.29
C PHE A 105 -7.07 4.52 11.49
N GLN A 106 -7.43 3.24 11.43
CA GLN A 106 -7.09 2.26 12.47
C GLN A 106 -5.58 2.13 12.66
N ARG A 107 -4.81 2.06 11.56
CA ARG A 107 -3.34 2.03 11.64
C ARG A 107 -2.79 3.31 12.26
N PHE A 108 -3.31 4.47 11.87
CA PHE A 108 -2.86 5.74 12.42
C PHE A 108 -3.07 5.82 13.94
N GLU A 109 -4.25 5.44 14.43
CA GLU A 109 -4.54 5.39 15.87
C GLU A 109 -3.67 4.35 16.59
N SER A 110 -3.49 3.18 16.00
CA SER A 110 -2.61 2.13 16.55
C SER A 110 -1.16 2.59 16.66
N ASP A 111 -0.62 3.25 15.64
CA ASP A 111 0.74 3.79 15.65
C ASP A 111 0.90 4.91 16.68
N LYS A 112 -0.10 5.80 16.80
CA LYS A 112 -0.15 6.85 17.84
C LYS A 112 -0.07 6.25 19.23
N GLN A 113 -0.88 5.22 19.52
CA GLN A 113 -0.88 4.55 20.82
C GLN A 113 0.46 3.88 21.13
N ARG A 114 1.08 3.24 20.13
CA ARG A 114 2.32 2.48 20.32
C ARG A 114 3.57 3.36 20.42
N THR A 115 3.64 4.46 19.68
CA THR A 115 4.88 5.23 19.50
C THR A 115 4.75 6.71 19.86
N GLY A 116 3.56 7.19 20.20
CA GLY A 116 3.26 8.62 20.40
C GLY A 116 3.12 9.41 19.08
N VAL A 117 3.64 8.86 17.98
CA VAL A 117 3.55 9.44 16.64
C VAL A 117 2.73 8.51 15.74
N GLY A 118 1.93 9.07 14.85
CA GLY A 118 1.11 8.29 13.92
C GLY A 118 1.35 8.78 12.51
N ARG A 119 1.48 7.84 11.58
CA ARG A 119 1.61 8.17 10.17
C ARG A 119 0.25 8.08 9.49
N PHE A 120 -0.30 9.26 9.21
CA PHE A 120 -1.55 9.37 8.47
C PHE A 120 -1.28 9.34 6.96
N SER A 121 -2.08 8.57 6.23
CA SER A 121 -2.09 8.62 4.76
C SER A 121 -3.27 9.51 4.34
N PRO A 122 -3.04 10.69 3.76
CA PRO A 122 -4.13 11.57 3.37
C PRO A 122 -5.10 10.89 2.40
N ILE A 123 -6.40 11.11 2.59
CA ILE A 123 -7.46 10.51 1.75
C ILE A 123 -7.23 10.80 0.26
N ALA A 124 -6.82 12.02 -0.09
CA ALA A 124 -6.53 12.39 -1.47
C ALA A 124 -5.41 11.53 -2.09
N VAL A 125 -4.36 11.25 -1.32
CA VAL A 125 -3.23 10.42 -1.74
C VAL A 125 -3.64 8.96 -1.88
N HIS A 126 -4.46 8.47 -0.95
CA HIS A 126 -5.08 7.14 -1.05
C HIS A 126 -5.96 7.03 -2.30
N ASP A 127 -6.87 7.97 -2.52
CA ASP A 127 -7.85 7.94 -3.62
C ASP A 127 -7.21 8.13 -4.99
N GLU A 128 -6.09 8.85 -5.06
CA GLU A 128 -5.27 8.90 -6.27
C GLU A 128 -4.72 7.51 -6.61
N ALA A 129 -4.05 6.85 -5.67
CA ALA A 129 -3.55 5.49 -5.90
C ALA A 129 -4.69 4.51 -6.23
N TYR A 130 -5.80 4.59 -5.50
CA TYR A 130 -6.99 3.76 -5.72
C TYR A 130 -7.51 3.83 -7.16
N ARG A 131 -7.58 5.04 -7.74
CA ARG A 131 -8.01 5.23 -9.13
C ARG A 131 -6.95 4.81 -10.15
N GLN A 132 -5.67 5.01 -9.83
CA GLN A 132 -4.57 4.76 -10.78
C GLN A 132 -4.21 3.28 -10.94
N ILE A 133 -4.37 2.44 -9.91
CA ILE A 133 -4.01 1.01 -9.96
C ILE A 133 -4.60 0.30 -11.19
N PRO A 134 -5.94 0.29 -11.44
CA PRO A 134 -6.49 -0.43 -12.60
C PRO A 134 -6.01 0.15 -13.94
N LEU A 135 -5.84 1.46 -14.04
CA LEU A 135 -5.36 2.13 -15.26
C LEU A 135 -3.90 1.77 -15.57
N ASN A 136 -3.05 1.77 -14.55
CA ASN A 136 -1.64 1.42 -14.69
C ASN A 136 -1.46 -0.07 -14.98
N LEU A 137 -2.28 -0.95 -14.41
CA LEU A 137 -2.25 -2.38 -14.72
C LEU A 137 -2.70 -2.67 -16.15
N ALA A 138 -3.74 -1.99 -16.65
CA ALA A 138 -4.16 -2.11 -18.05
C ALA A 138 -3.02 -1.71 -19.00
N LYS A 139 -2.43 -0.55 -18.76
CA LYS A 139 -1.28 -0.08 -19.55
C LYS A 139 -0.08 -1.01 -19.44
N ALA A 140 0.19 -1.58 -18.27
CA ALA A 140 1.28 -2.54 -18.06
C ALA A 140 1.04 -3.88 -18.74
N GLU A 141 -0.22 -4.33 -18.86
CA GLU A 141 -0.61 -5.51 -19.63
C GLU A 141 -0.39 -5.28 -21.12
N ASP A 142 -0.84 -4.15 -21.67
CA ASP A 142 -0.66 -3.78 -23.08
C ASP A 142 0.83 -3.77 -23.48
N GLU A 143 1.68 -3.23 -22.61
CA GLU A 143 3.13 -3.16 -22.80
C GLU A 143 3.87 -4.45 -22.40
N LYS A 144 3.16 -5.49 -21.93
CA LYS A 144 3.72 -6.77 -21.49
C LYS A 144 4.86 -6.61 -20.47
N LEU A 145 4.69 -5.66 -19.54
CA LEU A 145 5.69 -5.35 -18.52
C LEU A 145 5.87 -6.49 -17.52
N PHE A 146 4.80 -7.24 -17.24
CA PHE A 146 4.81 -8.34 -16.28
C PHE A 146 4.57 -9.69 -16.98
N ASP A 147 5.21 -10.74 -16.47
CA ASP A 147 4.96 -12.12 -16.90
C ASP A 147 3.63 -12.64 -16.34
N ARG A 148 3.20 -12.07 -15.20
CA ARG A 148 1.95 -12.39 -14.53
C ARG A 148 1.42 -11.19 -13.75
N ILE A 149 0.11 -10.99 -13.79
CA ILE A 149 -0.60 -10.00 -12.97
C ILE A 149 -1.66 -10.75 -12.16
N VAL A 150 -1.68 -10.55 -10.84
CA VAL A 150 -2.67 -11.15 -9.95
C VAL A 150 -3.34 -10.04 -9.15
N VAL A 151 -4.67 -10.02 -9.16
CA VAL A 151 -5.47 -9.11 -8.35
C VAL A 151 -6.19 -9.91 -7.27
N TYR A 152 -6.00 -9.51 -6.02
CA TYR A 152 -6.64 -10.10 -4.87
C TYR A 152 -7.72 -9.20 -4.32
N THR A 153 -8.74 -9.79 -3.71
CA THR A 153 -9.64 -9.12 -2.76
C THR A 153 -9.44 -9.73 -1.37
N ARG A 154 -10.15 -9.22 -0.36
CA ARG A 154 -10.03 -9.65 1.03
C ARG A 154 -11.37 -10.16 1.54
N GLN A 155 -11.33 -11.26 2.29
CA GLN A 155 -12.48 -11.82 3.00
C GLN A 155 -12.65 -11.16 4.39
N PRO A 156 -13.82 -11.28 5.04
CA PRO A 156 -14.06 -10.71 6.36
C PRO A 156 -13.06 -11.13 7.45
N ASP A 157 -12.45 -12.32 7.33
CA ASP A 157 -11.44 -12.83 8.26
C ASP A 157 -10.01 -12.32 7.96
N GLY A 158 -9.86 -11.45 6.96
CA GLY A 158 -8.59 -10.88 6.54
C GLY A 158 -7.84 -11.71 5.50
N GLN A 159 -8.30 -12.92 5.15
CA GLN A 159 -7.64 -13.73 4.13
C GLN A 159 -7.77 -13.09 2.74
N LEU A 160 -6.70 -13.19 1.94
CA LEU A 160 -6.72 -12.75 0.56
C LEU A 160 -7.28 -13.86 -0.33
N THR A 161 -8.15 -13.47 -1.27
CA THR A 161 -8.67 -14.37 -2.31
C THR A 161 -8.30 -13.81 -3.67
N MET A 162 -7.83 -14.68 -4.57
CA MET A 162 -7.51 -14.30 -5.94
C MET A 162 -8.80 -14.02 -6.71
N GLY A 163 -8.93 -12.80 -7.23
CA GLY A 163 -10.08 -12.34 -7.99
C GLY A 163 -9.85 -12.33 -9.51
N LEU A 164 -8.60 -12.11 -9.93
CA LEU A 164 -8.16 -12.11 -11.32
C LEU A 164 -6.71 -12.62 -11.40
N GLU A 165 -6.41 -13.40 -12.42
CA GLU A 165 -5.06 -13.78 -12.80
C GLU A 165 -4.88 -13.61 -14.31
N ARG A 166 -3.78 -12.98 -14.69
CA ARG A 166 -3.38 -12.72 -16.07
C ARG A 166 -1.96 -13.21 -16.30
N THR A 167 -1.74 -13.84 -17.43
CA THR A 167 -0.44 -14.34 -17.87
C THR A 167 -0.13 -13.78 -19.25
N GLY A 168 1.16 -13.58 -19.57
CA GLY A 168 1.60 -12.91 -20.80
C GLY A 168 1.22 -13.59 -22.13
N ASP A 169 0.64 -14.79 -22.08
CA ASP A 169 0.17 -15.58 -23.22
C ASP A 169 -1.32 -15.37 -23.56
N GLN A 170 -2.06 -14.65 -22.73
CA GLN A 170 -3.48 -14.36 -22.98
C GLN A 170 -3.64 -13.29 -24.07
N LEU A 171 -4.45 -13.62 -25.10
CA LEU A 171 -4.58 -12.80 -26.32
C LEU A 171 -5.47 -11.57 -26.14
N GLU A 172 -6.54 -11.68 -25.35
CA GLU A 172 -7.50 -10.58 -25.14
C GLU A 172 -7.19 -9.84 -23.84
N PRO A 173 -6.97 -8.51 -23.86
CA PRO A 173 -6.64 -7.74 -22.67
C PRO A 173 -7.80 -7.75 -21.66
N ALA A 174 -7.46 -7.71 -20.37
CA ALA A 174 -8.45 -7.61 -19.31
C ALA A 174 -8.97 -6.17 -19.19
N ASN A 175 -10.27 -6.03 -18.96
CA ASN A 175 -10.82 -4.75 -18.53
C ASN A 175 -10.60 -4.59 -17.02
N PHE A 176 -9.42 -4.10 -16.62
CA PHE A 176 -9.07 -3.92 -15.22
C PHE A 176 -10.04 -3.01 -14.48
N ASN A 177 -10.60 -1.96 -15.09
CA ASN A 177 -11.61 -1.13 -14.42
C ASN A 177 -12.83 -1.96 -14.00
N ARG A 178 -13.38 -2.75 -14.95
CA ARG A 178 -14.52 -3.63 -14.66
C ARG A 178 -14.19 -4.69 -13.60
N GLU A 179 -13.01 -5.29 -13.67
CA GLU A 179 -12.59 -6.30 -12.68
C GLU A 179 -12.39 -5.69 -11.30
N PHE A 180 -11.79 -4.51 -11.22
CA PHE A 180 -11.66 -3.79 -9.95
C PHE A 180 -13.02 -3.38 -9.39
N ASP A 181 -13.95 -2.87 -10.21
CA ASP A 181 -15.31 -2.55 -9.76
C ASP A 181 -16.04 -3.79 -9.21
N ARG A 182 -15.90 -4.93 -9.90
CA ARG A 182 -16.46 -6.21 -9.45
C ARG A 182 -15.84 -6.69 -8.12
N LEU A 183 -14.55 -6.47 -7.92
CA LEU A 183 -13.81 -7.00 -6.75
C LEU A 183 -13.87 -6.07 -5.53
N ARG A 184 -14.03 -4.75 -5.74
CA ARG A 184 -14.08 -3.71 -4.70
C ARG A 184 -15.46 -3.62 -4.03
N GLN A 185 -16.02 -4.77 -3.68
CA GLN A 185 -17.27 -4.84 -2.93
C GLN A 185 -17.00 -4.66 -1.43
N PRO A 186 -17.89 -3.98 -0.69
CA PRO A 186 -17.73 -3.80 0.74
C PRO A 186 -17.66 -5.17 1.44
N ILE A 187 -16.67 -5.33 2.31
CA ILE A 187 -16.50 -6.54 3.11
C ILE A 187 -17.49 -6.55 4.28
N PHE A 188 -17.79 -5.36 4.80
CA PHE A 188 -18.65 -5.17 5.96
C PHE A 188 -19.89 -4.34 5.62
N ASP A 189 -20.92 -4.45 6.46
CA ASP A 189 -22.15 -3.68 6.30
C ASP A 189 -22.03 -2.25 6.88
N GLN A 190 -23.08 -1.46 6.66
CA GLN A 190 -23.15 -0.07 7.11
C GLN A 190 -23.10 0.05 8.65
N ILE A 191 -23.72 -0.89 9.38
CA ILE A 191 -23.75 -0.86 10.85
C ILE A 191 -22.33 -1.06 11.38
N PHE A 192 -21.59 -2.02 10.81
CA PHE A 192 -20.20 -2.27 11.16
C PHE A 192 -19.34 -1.01 10.91
N TYR A 193 -19.44 -0.40 9.72
CA TYR A 193 -18.68 0.81 9.43
C TYR A 193 -18.99 1.92 10.44
N HIS A 194 -20.27 2.18 10.72
CA HIS A 194 -20.67 3.21 11.67
C HIS A 194 -20.06 2.97 13.06
N GLN A 195 -20.14 1.74 13.57
CA GLN A 195 -19.53 1.37 14.86
C GLN A 195 -18.02 1.57 14.88
N GLN A 196 -17.32 1.19 13.81
CA GLN A 196 -15.87 1.36 13.73
C GLN A 196 -15.45 2.83 13.68
N TRP A 197 -16.20 3.67 12.95
CA TRP A 197 -15.92 5.11 12.90
C TRP A 197 -16.23 5.80 14.22
N LEU A 198 -17.29 5.40 14.93
CA LEU A 198 -17.55 5.88 16.30
C LEU A 198 -16.43 5.50 17.26
N ALA A 199 -15.92 4.27 17.19
CA ALA A 199 -14.79 3.84 18.02
C ALA A 199 -13.52 4.65 17.74
N LEU A 200 -13.23 4.95 16.47
CA LEU A 200 -12.11 5.83 16.09
C LEU A 200 -12.30 7.26 16.60
N LEU A 201 -13.52 7.79 16.55
CA LEU A 201 -13.84 9.11 17.11
C LEU A 201 -13.60 9.14 18.62
N GLU A 202 -14.06 8.12 19.35
CA GLU A 202 -13.86 8.00 20.80
C GLU A 202 -12.37 7.92 21.16
N LEU A 203 -11.58 7.15 20.39
CA LEU A 203 -10.12 7.09 20.57
C LEU A 203 -9.47 8.46 20.36
N ALA A 204 -9.85 9.17 19.30
CA ALA A 204 -9.33 10.51 18.98
C ALA A 204 -9.70 11.53 20.08
N GLN A 205 -10.91 11.48 20.62
CA GLN A 205 -11.37 12.33 21.71
C GLN A 205 -10.63 12.02 23.02
N THR A 206 -10.50 10.73 23.36
CA THR A 206 -9.85 10.29 24.61
C THR A 206 -8.39 10.74 24.68
N ARG A 207 -7.69 10.76 23.54
CA ARG A 207 -6.31 11.27 23.45
C ARG A 207 -6.20 12.79 23.29
N ASN A 208 -7.33 13.52 23.34
CA ASN A 208 -7.40 14.96 23.11
C ASN A 208 -6.77 15.37 21.77
N GLU A 209 -7.15 14.70 20.67
CA GLU A 209 -6.73 15.12 19.33
C GLU A 209 -7.13 16.58 19.08
N THR A 210 -6.19 17.34 18.49
CA THR A 210 -6.35 18.77 18.17
C THR A 210 -6.27 19.04 16.66
N ASN A 211 -6.00 18.02 15.86
CA ASN A 211 -6.03 18.14 14.41
C ASN A 211 -7.48 18.21 13.89
N ASP A 212 -7.94 19.43 13.62
CA ASP A 212 -9.30 19.71 13.12
C ASP A 212 -9.64 18.99 11.82
N ASP A 213 -8.67 18.84 10.90
CA ASP A 213 -8.91 18.17 9.62
C ASP A 213 -9.16 16.67 9.83
N TYR A 214 -8.37 16.04 10.70
CA TYR A 214 -8.55 14.64 11.07
C TYR A 214 -9.92 14.38 11.73
N LEU A 215 -10.31 15.23 12.70
CA LEU A 215 -11.60 15.12 13.37
C LEU A 215 -12.78 15.30 12.40
N LYS A 216 -12.73 16.32 11.54
CA LYS A 216 -13.76 16.55 10.50
C LYS A 216 -13.88 15.35 9.55
N GLN A 217 -12.77 14.71 9.21
CA GLN A 217 -12.78 13.52 8.36
C GLN A 217 -13.47 12.34 9.07
N ILE A 218 -13.17 12.08 10.35
CA ILE A 218 -13.88 11.03 11.10
C ILE A 218 -15.37 11.34 11.19
N ASP A 219 -15.74 12.56 11.58
CA ASP A 219 -17.15 12.96 11.72
C ASP A 219 -17.90 12.76 10.40
N ALA A 220 -17.29 13.11 9.26
CA ALA A 220 -17.87 12.88 7.95
C ALA A 220 -18.14 11.39 7.68
N PHE A 221 -17.25 10.49 8.10
CA PHE A 221 -17.48 9.05 7.98
C PHE A 221 -18.55 8.53 8.96
N VAL A 222 -18.58 9.02 10.20
CA VAL A 222 -19.64 8.69 11.17
C VAL A 222 -21.01 9.05 10.58
N GLN A 223 -21.15 10.26 10.02
CA GLN A 223 -22.39 10.72 9.38
C GLN A 223 -22.72 9.92 8.13
N LEU A 224 -21.73 9.59 7.29
CA LEU A 224 -21.92 8.81 6.07
C LEU A 224 -22.57 7.45 6.32
N PHE A 225 -22.25 6.81 7.45
CA PHE A 225 -22.78 5.49 7.80
C PHE A 225 -23.85 5.51 8.88
N SER A 226 -24.29 6.70 9.33
CA SER A 226 -25.39 6.81 10.30
C SER A 226 -26.64 6.14 9.72
N VAL A 227 -27.27 5.29 10.53
CA VAL A 227 -28.47 4.51 10.18
C VAL A 227 -29.69 5.18 10.76
#